data_AF-A0A968K2R1-F1
#
_entry.id   AF-A0A968K2R1-F1
#
_cell.length_a   1.000
_cell.length_b   1.000
_cell.length_c   1.000
_cell.angle_alpha   90.00
_cell.angle_beta   90.00
_cell.angle_gamma   90.00
#
_symmetry.space_group_name_H-M   'P 1'
#
loop_
_entity.id
_entity.type
_entity.pdbx_description
1 polymer ?
#
loop_
_entity_poly.entity_id
_entity_poly.type
_entity_poly.pdbx_seq_one_letter_code
_entity_poly.pdbx_strand_id
1 'polypeptide(L)' 'GATIIHNLICSKAVPEVVREAGGTPVRTRVGHSFIKQVMAETGAAFGGE' A
#
# COMPACT_ATOMS: atom_id res chain seq x y z
N GLY A 1 2.16 -10.83 8.04
CA GLY A 1 1.02 -9.97 7.68
C GLY A 1 0.86 -9.91 6.18
N ALA A 2 0.07 -8.96 5.68
CA ALA A 2 -0.21 -8.80 4.25
C ALA A 2 0.53 -7.60 3.64
N THR A 3 0.66 -7.58 2.31
CA THR A 3 1.13 -6.42 1.57
C THR A 3 0.00 -5.41 1.43
N ILE A 4 0.26 -4.15 1.80
CA ILE A 4 -0.71 -3.05 1.77
C ILE A 4 -0.13 -1.92 0.94
N ILE A 5 -0.87 -1.49 -0.08
CA ILE A 5 -0.45 -0.41 -0.96
C ILE A 5 -0.96 0.93 -0.46
N HIS A 6 -0.09 1.93 -0.48
CA HIS A 6 -0.41 3.33 -0.21
C HIS A 6 0.33 4.23 -1.20
N ASN A 7 -0.06 5.50 -1.32
CA ASN A 7 0.62 6.43 -2.23
C ASN A 7 1.26 7.61 -1.47
N LEU A 8 1.64 8.66 -2.21
CA LEU A 8 2.25 9.89 -1.67
C LEU A 8 1.28 10.76 -0.84
N ILE A 9 -0.04 10.71 -1.09
CA ILE A 9 -1.02 11.55 -0.37
C ILE A 9 -1.52 10.91 0.92
N CYS A 10 -1.28 9.62 1.13
CA CYS A 10 -1.54 8.95 2.41
C CYS A 10 -0.68 9.52 3.55
N SER A 11 -1.24 9.52 4.76
CA SER A 11 -0.50 9.86 5.99
C SER A 11 0.72 8.95 6.20
N LYS A 12 1.78 9.50 6.82
CA LYS A 12 2.96 8.72 7.27
C LYS A 12 2.58 7.61 8.27
N ALA A 13 1.45 7.76 8.96
CA ALA A 13 0.92 6.74 9.86
C ALA A 13 0.59 5.42 9.14
N VAL A 14 0.26 5.45 7.84
CA VAL A 14 -0.13 4.24 7.09
C VAL A 14 1.01 3.21 7.06
N PRO A 15 2.22 3.53 6.56
CA PRO A 15 3.32 2.57 6.56
C PRO A 15 3.84 2.22 7.96
N GLU A 16 3.57 3.03 8.98
CA GLU A 16 3.91 2.74 10.39
C GLU A 16 2.97 1.66 10.94
N VAL A 17 1.66 1.90 10.89
CA VAL A 17 0.61 0.97 11.35
C VAL A 17 0.70 -0.37 10.62
N VAL A 18 0.96 -0.37 9.31
CA VAL A 18 1.12 -1.62 8.56
C VAL A 18 2.30 -2.43 9.10
N ARG A 19 3.44 -1.79 9.43
CA ARG A 19 4.60 -2.49 10.01
C ARG A 19 4.34 -2.98 11.42
N GLU A 20 3.71 -2.16 12.26
CA GLU A 20 3.31 -2.53 13.62
C GLU A 20 2.39 -3.75 13.64
N ALA A 21 1.49 -3.85 12.66
CA ALA A 21 0.62 -5.01 12.44
C ALA A 21 1.32 -6.19 11.74
N GLY A 22 2.63 -6.13 11.49
CA GLY A 22 3.42 -7.19 10.85
C GLY A 22 3.16 -7.36 9.34
N GLY A 23 2.63 -6.33 8.69
CA GLY A 23 2.44 -6.25 7.23
C GLY A 23 3.58 -5.56 6.50
N THR A 24 3.48 -5.53 5.17
CA THR A 24 4.47 -4.91 4.28
C THR A 24 3.85 -3.73 3.53
N PRO A 25 4.20 -2.48 3.88
CA PRO A 25 3.70 -1.33 3.12
C PRO A 25 4.47 -1.18 1.81
N VAL A 26 3.75 -1.01 0.70
CA VAL A 26 4.31 -0.74 -0.63
C VAL A 26 3.79 0.61 -1.10
N ARG A 27 4.70 1.48 -1.53
CA ARG A 27 4.36 2.84 -1.98
C ARG A 27 4.23 2.92 -3.50
N THR A 28 3.18 3.55 -4.00
CA THR A 28 2.96 3.80 -5.44
C THR A 28 2.89 5.29 -5.78
N ARG A 29 2.87 5.60 -7.09
CA ARG A 29 2.40 6.89 -7.59
C ARG A 29 0.92 7.09 -7.26
N VAL A 30 0.49 8.35 -7.17
CA VAL A 30 -0.92 8.72 -7.04
C VAL A 30 -1.66 8.36 -8.33
N GLY A 31 -2.83 7.75 -8.19
CA GLY A 31 -3.72 7.28 -9.25
C GLY A 31 -4.14 5.83 -9.04
N HIS A 32 -5.46 5.59 -9.01
CA HIS A 32 -6.07 4.27 -8.81
C HIS A 32 -5.56 3.16 -9.75
N SER A 33 -5.17 3.49 -10.98
CA SER A 33 -4.61 2.52 -11.95
C SER A 33 -3.24 2.00 -11.54
N PHE A 34 -2.39 2.84 -10.93
CA PHE A 34 -1.09 2.39 -10.42
C PHE A 34 -1.25 1.47 -9.22
N ILE A 35 -2.20 1.78 -8.33
CA ILE A 35 -2.53 0.89 -7.22
C ILE A 35 -2.97 -0.48 -7.75
N LYS A 36 -3.93 -0.52 -8.68
CA LYS A 36 -4.40 -1.79 -9.26
C LYS A 36 -3.28 -2.58 -9.93
N GLN A 37 -2.41 -1.92 -10.69
CA GLN A 37 -1.28 -2.57 -11.34
C GLN A 37 -0.34 -3.20 -10.28
N VAL A 38 0.06 -2.43 -9.27
CA VAL A 38 0.98 -2.93 -8.24
C VAL A 38 0.30 -3.97 -7.33
N MET A 39 -1.02 -3.88 -7.10
CA MET A 39 -1.77 -4.93 -6.41
C MET A 39 -1.67 -6.26 -7.17
N ALA A 40 -1.82 -6.23 -8.50
CA ALA A 40 -1.70 -7.43 -9.33
C ALA A 40 -0.26 -7.99 -9.36
N GLU A 41 0.75 -7.12 -9.42
CA GLU A 41 2.17 -7.53 -9.42
C GLU A 41 2.64 -8.11 -8.08
N THR A 42 2.12 -7.59 -6.96
CA THR A 42 2.60 -7.93 -5.60
C THR A 42 1.69 -8.90 -4.85
N GLY A 43 0.50 -9.17 -5.37
CA GLY A 43 -0.53 -9.92 -4.63
C GLY A 43 -1.01 -9.19 -3.38
N ALA A 44 -1.02 -7.85 -3.39
CA ALA A 44 -1.43 -7.06 -2.24
C ALA A 44 -2.88 -7.33 -1.85
N ALA A 45 -3.12 -7.47 -0.55
CA ALA A 45 -4.45 -7.72 -0.02
C ALA A 45 -5.34 -6.47 -0.06
N PHE A 46 -4.74 -5.28 -0.03
CA PHE A 46 -5.43 -4.00 -0.04
C PHE A 46 -4.55 -2.90 -0.64
N GLY A 47 -5.20 -1.88 -1.20
CA GLY A 47 -4.54 -0.66 -1.66
C GLY A 47 -5.47 0.55 -1.56
N GLY A 48 -4.93 1.70 -1.13
CA GLY A 48 -5.69 2.93 -0.93
C GLY A 48 -4.88 4.21 -1.15
N GLU A 49 -5.59 5.33 -1.18
CA GLU A 49 -5.08 6.69 -1.41
C GLU A 49 -5.49 7.63 -0.27
#